data_AF-A0A349JIH1-F1
#
_entry.id   AF-A0A349JIH1-F1
#
_cell.length_a   1.000
_cell.length_b   1.000
_cell.length_c   1.000
_cell.angle_alpha   90.00
_cell.angle_beta   90.00
_cell.angle_gamma   90.00
#
_symmetry.space_group_name_H-M   'P 1'
#
loop_
_entity.id
_entity.type
_entity.pdbx_description
1 polymer ?
#
loop_
_entity_poly.entity_id
_entity_poly.type
_entity_poly.pdbx_seq_one_letter_code
_entity_poly.pdbx_strand_id
1 'polypeptide(L)'
;MVTLAKSKCCHCGAVRFRVAIDKHEAADCKCSICHKKGFLHLIVPPEHFTLLSGEDVLTTYTFNTGIAKHTFCRICGIHPFDLPRSHPDQFDVNVRCLDSDAIAQFRIVPFDGVNWEQNVHLLRDENNL
;
A
#
# COMPACT_ATOMS: atom_id res chain seq x y z
N MET A 1 -18.55 2.77 2.11
CA MET A 1 -19.07 1.38 2.03
C MET A 1 -17.86 0.49 2.29
N VAL A 2 -17.82 -0.27 3.39
CA VAL A 2 -16.58 -0.98 3.81
C VAL A 2 -16.32 -2.18 2.91
N THR A 3 -15.38 -2.07 1.97
CA THR A 3 -14.91 -3.21 1.18
C THR A 3 -13.91 -4.02 2.01
N LEU A 4 -14.35 -5.13 2.59
CA LEU A 4 -13.49 -6.04 3.33
C LEU A 4 -12.65 -6.88 2.36
N ALA A 5 -11.33 -6.77 2.37
CA ALA A 5 -10.46 -7.74 1.71
C ALA A 5 -10.72 -9.15 2.28
N LYS A 6 -11.32 -10.03 1.48
CA LYS A 6 -11.64 -11.42 1.83
C LYS A 6 -10.66 -12.35 1.10
N SER A 7 -9.59 -12.64 1.84
CA SER A 7 -8.72 -13.83 1.74
C SER A 7 -7.43 -13.71 0.93
N LYS A 8 -6.33 -14.11 1.59
CA LYS A 8 -4.95 -14.23 1.05
C LYS A 8 -4.34 -12.93 0.47
N CYS A 9 -4.03 -11.98 1.34
CA CYS A 9 -3.42 -10.71 0.95
C CYS A 9 -1.96 -10.83 0.46
N CYS A 10 -1.24 -11.88 0.84
CA CYS A 10 -0.02 -12.28 0.14
C CYS A 10 -0.26 -13.56 -0.67
N HIS A 11 0.64 -13.86 -1.62
CA HIS A 11 0.49 -15.01 -2.51
C HIS A 11 0.34 -16.34 -1.78
N CYS A 12 1.13 -16.60 -0.73
CA CYS A 12 1.04 -17.84 0.05
C CYS A 12 -0.16 -17.86 1.02
N GLY A 13 -0.83 -16.74 1.23
CA GLY A 13 -1.99 -16.61 2.11
C GLY A 13 -1.69 -16.51 3.61
N ALA A 14 -0.41 -16.49 4.02
CA ALA A 14 -0.01 -16.37 5.42
C ALA A 14 -0.35 -14.99 6.01
N VAL A 15 -0.19 -13.93 5.21
CA VAL A 15 -0.56 -12.56 5.58
C VAL A 15 -1.99 -12.29 5.16
N ARG A 16 -2.80 -11.84 6.12
CA ARG A 16 -4.18 -11.43 5.90
C ARG A 16 -4.45 -10.15 6.66
N PHE A 17 -5.13 -9.20 6.03
CA PHE A 17 -5.58 -7.98 6.67
C PHE A 17 -7.00 -7.64 6.22
N ARG A 18 -7.62 -6.70 6.92
CA ARG A 18 -8.84 -6.01 6.53
C ARG A 18 -8.50 -4.54 6.30
N VAL A 19 -9.10 -3.96 5.27
CA VAL A 19 -9.03 -2.53 5.00
C VAL A 19 -10.45 -1.97 4.83
N ALA A 20 -10.72 -0.76 5.29
CA ALA A 20 -11.90 0.02 4.93
C ALA A 20 -11.50 1.06 3.86
N ILE A 21 -12.31 1.19 2.81
CA ILE A 21 -11.98 1.98 1.63
C ILE A 21 -13.08 3.02 1.43
N ASP A 22 -12.72 4.30 1.58
CA ASP A 22 -13.63 5.41 1.30
C ASP A 22 -13.53 5.87 -0.15
N LYS A 23 -12.31 5.83 -0.69
CA LYS A 23 -12.02 6.31 -2.03
C LYS A 23 -11.29 5.23 -2.83
N HIS A 24 -11.84 4.90 -4.00
CA HIS A 24 -11.28 3.91 -4.91
C HIS A 24 -10.31 4.59 -5.88
N GLU A 25 -9.27 5.20 -5.31
CA GLU A 25 -8.16 5.78 -6.06
C GLU A 25 -6.85 5.19 -5.55
N ALA A 26 -5.95 4.85 -6.47
CA ALA A 26 -4.66 4.30 -6.12
C ALA A 26 -3.55 5.00 -6.91
N ALA A 27 -2.50 5.46 -6.22
CA ALA A 27 -1.39 6.12 -6.86
C ALA A 27 -0.41 5.10 -7.46
N ASP A 28 0.02 5.33 -8.71
CA ASP A 28 1.02 4.54 -9.43
C ASP A 28 2.36 5.28 -9.42
N CYS A 29 3.11 5.09 -8.34
CA CYS A 29 4.39 5.73 -8.09
C CYS A 29 5.51 5.15 -8.98
N LYS A 30 6.20 6.02 -9.70
CA LYS A 30 7.29 5.65 -10.62
C LYS A 30 8.69 5.65 -9.99
N CYS A 31 8.83 5.79 -8.68
CA CYS A 31 10.14 5.69 -8.04
C CYS A 31 10.73 4.27 -8.21
N SER A 32 12.06 4.15 -8.08
CA SER A 32 12.80 2.94 -8.44
C SER A 32 12.31 1.66 -7.75
N ILE A 33 11.90 1.74 -6.48
CA ILE A 33 11.41 0.58 -5.73
C ILE A 33 9.93 0.27 -6.01
N CYS A 34 9.07 1.29 -6.08
CA CYS A 34 7.64 1.12 -6.32
C CYS A 34 7.39 0.54 -7.71
N HIS A 35 8.13 1.05 -8.70
CA HIS A 35 8.09 0.52 -10.07
C HIS A 35 8.49 -0.96 -10.13
N LYS A 36 9.57 -1.36 -9.44
CA LYS A 36 10.05 -2.76 -9.42
C LYS A 36 9.07 -3.72 -8.75
N LYS A 37 8.35 -3.26 -7.73
CA LYS A 37 7.37 -4.08 -6.99
C LYS A 37 5.98 -4.08 -7.62
N GLY A 38 5.72 -3.18 -8.58
CA GLY A 38 4.39 -3.00 -9.16
C GLY A 38 3.34 -2.55 -8.15
N PHE A 39 3.76 -1.77 -7.15
CA PHE A 39 2.92 -1.34 -6.04
C PHE A 39 1.91 -0.27 -6.50
N LEU A 40 0.63 -0.46 -6.18
CA LEU A 40 -0.42 0.52 -6.41
C LEU A 40 -0.95 1.00 -5.05
N HIS A 41 -0.69 2.25 -4.74
CA HIS A 41 -0.74 2.80 -3.39
C HIS A 41 -2.14 3.24 -2.99
N LEU A 42 -2.69 2.64 -1.94
CA LEU A 42 -3.92 3.05 -1.28
C LEU A 42 -3.59 3.40 0.18
N ILE A 43 -3.50 4.68 0.47
CA ILE A 43 -3.18 5.17 1.81
C ILE A 43 -4.48 5.27 2.62
N VAL A 44 -4.50 4.67 3.81
CA VAL A 44 -5.65 4.64 4.71
C VAL A 44 -5.22 4.95 6.15
N PRO A 45 -6.09 5.59 6.95
CA PRO A 45 -5.78 5.86 8.35
C PRO A 45 -5.75 4.55 9.18
N PRO A 46 -5.09 4.53 10.35
CA PRO A 46 -4.93 3.33 11.18
C PRO A 46 -6.24 2.61 11.53
N GLU A 47 -7.30 3.36 11.81
CA GLU A 47 -8.63 2.84 12.13
C GLU A 47 -9.27 2.06 10.97
N HIS A 48 -8.79 2.26 9.74
CA HIS A 48 -9.27 1.57 8.55
C HIS A 48 -8.45 0.32 8.23
N PHE A 49 -7.37 0.04 8.96
CA PHE A 49 -6.55 -1.14 8.72
C PHE A 49 -6.56 -2.09 9.92
N THR A 50 -6.61 -3.39 9.67
CA THR A 50 -6.45 -4.40 10.73
C THR A 50 -5.70 -5.61 10.19
N LEU A 51 -4.51 -5.88 10.74
CA LEU A 51 -3.80 -7.13 10.48
C LEU A 51 -4.54 -8.29 11.16
N LEU A 52 -4.88 -9.31 10.39
CA LEU A 52 -5.63 -10.48 10.87
C LEU A 52 -4.71 -11.68 11.13
N SER A 53 -3.64 -11.83 10.35
CA SER A 53 -2.64 -12.90 10.51
C SER A 53 -1.33 -12.59 9.80
N GLY A 54 -0.26 -13.31 10.19
CA GLY A 54 1.02 -13.34 9.49
C GLY A 54 2.06 -12.36 10.00
N GLU A 55 1.87 -11.76 11.18
CA GLU A 55 2.83 -10.84 11.80
C GLU A 55 4.24 -11.46 11.92
N ASP A 56 4.32 -12.75 12.26
CA ASP A 56 5.55 -13.55 12.40
C ASP A 56 6.27 -13.85 11.07
N VAL A 57 5.61 -13.60 9.94
CA VAL A 57 6.16 -13.78 8.60
C VAL A 57 6.34 -12.46 7.84
N LEU A 58 6.03 -11.33 8.47
CA LEU A 58 6.34 -10.01 7.92
C LEU A 58 7.81 -9.66 8.14
N THR A 59 8.39 -8.96 7.19
CA THR A 59 9.74 -8.41 7.24
C THR A 59 9.73 -7.02 6.62
N THR A 60 10.57 -6.13 7.14
CA THR A 60 10.62 -4.73 6.71
C THR A 60 11.97 -4.40 6.11
N TYR A 61 11.93 -3.76 4.95
CA TYR A 61 13.09 -3.17 4.30
C TYR A 61 12.99 -1.64 4.33
N THR A 62 14.09 -0.97 4.68
CA THR A 62 14.18 0.50 4.73
C THR A 62 15.43 0.97 4.02
N PHE A 63 15.36 2.11 3.34
CA PHE A 63 16.50 2.72 2.66
C PHE A 63 16.32 4.25 2.59
N ASN A 64 17.31 4.95 2.04
CA ASN A 64 17.31 6.42 1.90
C ASN A 64 17.03 7.11 3.24
N THR A 65 15.92 7.85 3.37
CA THR A 65 15.54 8.55 4.61
C THR A 65 15.21 7.61 5.77
N GLY A 66 14.99 6.32 5.50
CA GLY A 66 14.62 5.32 6.51
C GLY A 66 13.19 5.49 7.07
N ILE A 67 12.44 6.49 6.59
CA ILE A 67 11.07 6.80 7.03
C ILE A 67 10.11 5.73 6.51
N ALA A 68 10.07 5.50 5.20
CA ALA A 68 9.22 4.47 4.61
C ALA A 68 9.61 3.08 5.13
N LYS A 69 8.61 2.30 5.55
CA LYS A 69 8.76 0.91 5.97
C LYS A 69 8.16 0.02 4.90
N HIS A 70 9.01 -0.59 4.09
CA HIS A 70 8.56 -1.51 3.05
C HIS A 70 8.36 -2.91 3.62
N THR A 71 7.13 -3.27 3.91
CA THR A 71 6.76 -4.50 4.60
C THR A 71 6.35 -5.58 3.59
N PHE A 72 6.88 -6.79 3.75
CA PHE A 72 6.63 -7.92 2.85
C PHE A 72 6.59 -9.25 3.58
N CYS A 73 5.94 -10.22 2.95
CA CYS A 73 5.92 -11.59 3.43
C CYS A 73 7.26 -12.27 3.13
N ARG A 74 8.01 -12.68 4.15
CA ARG A 74 9.30 -13.37 3.99
C ARG A 74 9.22 -14.73 3.30
N ILE A 75 8.02 -15.32 3.21
CA ILE A 75 7.78 -16.62 2.56
C ILE A 75 7.65 -16.47 1.05
N CYS A 76 6.92 -15.46 0.56
CA CYS A 76 6.59 -15.33 -0.87
C CYS A 76 7.05 -14.02 -1.52
N GLY A 77 7.66 -13.10 -0.77
CA GLY A 77 8.20 -11.83 -1.27
C GLY A 77 7.18 -10.75 -1.60
N ILE A 78 5.87 -11.03 -1.47
CA ILE A 78 4.82 -10.04 -1.77
C ILE A 78 4.79 -8.93 -0.72
N HIS A 79 4.60 -7.69 -1.19
CA HIS A 79 4.41 -6.47 -0.40
C HIS A 79 2.91 -6.15 -0.29
N PRO A 80 2.20 -6.66 0.75
CA PRO A 80 0.77 -6.44 0.93
C PRO A 80 0.42 -5.02 1.37
N PHE A 81 1.27 -4.43 2.21
CA PHE A 81 1.13 -3.07 2.72
C PHE A 81 2.49 -2.55 3.21
N ASP A 82 2.64 -1.23 3.30
CA ASP A 82 3.81 -0.50 3.77
C ASP A 82 3.38 0.60 4.77
N LEU A 83 4.35 1.23 5.45
CA LEU A 83 4.17 2.58 6.04
C LEU A 83 4.88 3.59 5.13
N PRO A 84 4.18 4.51 4.46
CA PRO A 84 4.76 5.34 3.41
C PRO A 84 5.53 6.54 3.99
N ARG A 85 6.49 7.07 3.20
CA ARG A 85 7.22 8.31 3.58
C ARG A 85 6.30 9.53 3.65
N SER A 86 5.24 9.59 2.84
CA SER A 86 4.30 10.72 2.79
C SER A 86 3.48 10.83 4.08
N HIS A 87 3.04 9.70 4.62
CA HIS A 87 2.21 9.54 5.82
C HIS A 87 2.75 8.42 6.72
N PRO A 88 3.80 8.68 7.52
CA PRO A 88 4.50 7.63 8.28
C PRO A 88 3.65 6.89 9.31
N ASP A 89 2.55 7.50 9.74
CA ASP A 89 1.61 6.97 10.72
C ASP A 89 0.35 6.35 10.09
N GLN A 90 0.31 6.22 8.75
CA GLN A 90 -0.80 5.62 8.01
C GLN A 90 -0.37 4.32 7.32
N PHE A 91 -1.34 3.47 6.98
CA PHE A 91 -1.06 2.26 6.21
C PHE A 91 -1.21 2.53 4.73
N ASP A 92 -0.28 2.00 3.94
CA ASP A 92 -0.32 2.06 2.48
C ASP A 92 -0.52 0.66 1.93
N VAL A 93 -1.72 0.35 1.47
CA VAL A 93 -2.11 -0.96 0.98
C VAL A 93 -1.79 -1.06 -0.50
N ASN A 94 -1.15 -2.15 -0.90
CA ASN A 94 -1.02 -2.46 -2.32
C ASN A 94 -2.37 -3.00 -2.82
N VAL A 95 -3.11 -2.25 -3.64
CA VAL A 95 -4.44 -2.71 -4.08
C VAL A 95 -4.40 -4.00 -4.90
N ARG A 96 -3.23 -4.40 -5.41
CA ARG A 96 -3.02 -5.71 -6.05
C ARG A 96 -3.12 -6.91 -5.10
N CYS A 97 -3.07 -6.64 -3.81
CA CYS A 97 -3.17 -7.61 -2.72
C CYS A 97 -4.57 -7.67 -2.10
N LEU A 98 -5.52 -6.92 -2.66
CA LEU A 98 -6.95 -7.08 -2.40
C LEU A 98 -7.53 -8.20 -3.27
N ASP A 99 -8.78 -8.57 -3.02
CA ASP A 99 -9.48 -9.57 -3.81
C ASP A 99 -9.46 -9.19 -5.30
N SER A 100 -9.34 -10.18 -6.18
CA SER A 100 -8.97 -9.95 -7.58
C SER A 100 -9.94 -9.06 -8.36
N ASP A 101 -11.19 -8.95 -7.92
CA ASP A 101 -12.23 -8.08 -8.48
C ASP A 101 -12.21 -6.65 -7.91
N ALA A 102 -11.51 -6.40 -6.80
CA ALA A 102 -11.43 -5.09 -6.17
C ALA A 102 -10.68 -4.07 -7.04
N ILE A 103 -9.58 -4.48 -7.69
CA ILE A 103 -8.73 -3.58 -8.49
C ILE A 103 -9.50 -2.89 -9.61
N ALA A 104 -10.48 -3.58 -10.22
CA ALA A 104 -11.28 -3.03 -11.32
C ALA A 104 -12.13 -1.82 -10.91
N GLN A 105 -12.30 -1.59 -9.61
CA GLN A 105 -13.03 -0.46 -9.04
C GLN A 105 -12.15 0.77 -8.84
N PHE A 106 -10.82 0.62 -8.90
CA PHE A 106 -9.88 1.70 -8.63
C PHE A 106 -9.56 2.53 -9.88
N ARG A 107 -9.63 3.86 -9.74
CA ARG A 107 -8.96 4.78 -10.65
C ARG A 107 -7.48 4.81 -10.32
N ILE A 108 -6.64 4.46 -11.29
CA ILE A 108 -5.19 4.49 -11.14
C ILE A 108 -4.68 5.89 -11.52
N VAL A 109 -4.04 6.57 -10.58
CA VAL A 109 -3.54 7.94 -10.75
C VAL A 109 -2.01 7.90 -10.86
N PRO A 110 -1.40 8.31 -11.98
CA PRO A 110 0.05 8.36 -12.09
C PRO A 110 0.67 9.30 -11.05
N PHE A 111 1.77 8.88 -10.42
CA PHE A 111 2.52 9.72 -9.49
C PHE A 111 4.02 9.72 -9.81
N ASP A 112 4.59 10.91 -9.98
CA ASP A 112 6.02 11.09 -10.21
C ASP A 112 6.81 10.99 -8.90
N GLY A 113 7.07 9.75 -8.48
CA GLY A 113 7.93 9.47 -7.34
C GLY A 113 9.43 9.56 -7.64
N VAL A 114 9.84 9.83 -8.89
CA VAL A 114 11.25 10.09 -9.22
C VAL A 114 11.63 11.49 -8.74
N ASN A 115 10.74 12.47 -8.95
CA ASN A 115 10.86 13.84 -8.45
C ASN A 115 10.05 14.03 -7.16
N TRP A 116 10.35 13.25 -6.12
CA TRP A 116 9.54 13.16 -4.89
C TRP A 116 9.32 14.52 -4.21
N GLU A 117 10.39 15.29 -4.01
CA GLU A 117 10.38 16.54 -3.26
C GLU A 117 9.49 17.60 -3.90
N GLN A 118 9.36 17.57 -5.24
CA GLN A 118 8.46 18.44 -5.98
C GLN A 118 7.00 17.97 -5.91
N ASN A 119 6.75 16.67 -5.82
CA ASN A 119 5.42 16.10 -6.04
C ASN A 119 4.70 15.61 -4.77
N VAL A 120 5.38 15.45 -3.63
CA VAL A 120 4.79 14.86 -2.40
C VAL A 120 3.53 15.58 -1.90
N HIS A 121 3.38 16.89 -2.18
CA HIS A 121 2.19 17.66 -1.81
C HIS A 121 0.91 17.08 -2.45
N LEU A 122 1.00 16.52 -3.66
CA LEU A 122 -0.12 15.88 -4.36
C LEU A 122 -0.66 14.65 -3.61
N LEU A 123 0.15 14.01 -2.77
CA LEU A 123 -0.30 12.89 -1.94
C LEU A 123 -0.94 13.34 -0.62
N ARG A 124 -0.56 14.51 -0.12
CA ARG A 124 -0.95 15.01 1.21
C ARG A 124 -2.21 15.86 1.20
N ASP A 125 -2.52 16.45 0.06
CA ASP A 125 -3.77 17.18 -0.12
C ASP A 125 -4.91 16.18 -0.34
N GLU A 126 -5.83 16.09 0.64
CA GLU A 126 -7.00 15.20 0.59
C GLU A 126 -7.95 15.47 -0.60
N ASN A 127 -7.74 16.58 -1.32
CA ASN A 127 -8.49 16.93 -2.54
C ASN A 127 -7.81 16.45 -3.83
N ASN A 128 -6.56 15.99 -3.77
CA ASN A 128 -5.75 15.65 -4.95
C ASN A 128 -5.76 14.13 -5.26
N LEU A 129 -6.27 13.30 -4.34
CA LEU A 129 -6.40 11.86 -4.48
C LEU A 129 -7.66 11.32 -3.88
#